data_AF-A0A7S0NFA2-F1
#
_entry.id   AF-A0A7S0NFA2-F1
#
_cell.length_a   1.000
_cell.length_b   1.000
_cell.length_c   1.000
_cell.angle_alpha   90.00
_cell.angle_beta   90.00
_cell.angle_gamma   90.00
#
_symmetry.space_group_name_H-M   'P 1'
#
loop_
_entity.id
_entity.type
_entity.pdbx_description
1 polymer ?
#
loop_
_entity_poly.entity_id
_entity_poly.type
_entity_poly.pdbx_seq_one_letter_code
_entity_poly.pdbx_strand_id
1 'polypeptide(L)'
;LGGVSAAGIFFGASVLPTEIVSTAEVYRRVYKEYGGRLDCVVVGGLEVDETGSVNVAARKDPLGYVGPGGFMDLTNAADVCIFAVAFATRAKLTIEGGLVTVHDKGTCKFVPKVQEVHFSGPKALAAGKKCFYVTHLGAFELTAKGVTLVCVFPGVDPLRDVVEASLMKIALPVGGVGAVAVVQPEVVGGVGFEALLEKALRGPLAAL
;
A
#
# COMPACT_ATOMS: atom_id res chain seq x y z
N LEU A 1 18.60 -2.58 12.10
CA LEU A 1 18.06 -1.24 11.79
C LEU A 1 19.04 -0.54 10.86
N GLY A 2 18.55 0.31 9.96
CA GLY A 2 19.37 0.92 8.90
C GLY A 2 19.83 -0.06 7.83
N GLY A 3 20.76 0.39 6.98
CA GLY A 3 21.31 -0.39 5.87
C GLY A 3 20.39 -0.47 4.65
N VAL A 4 20.69 -1.40 3.74
CA VAL A 4 19.93 -1.65 2.51
C VAL A 4 19.17 -2.97 2.63
N SER A 5 17.88 -2.99 2.25
CA SER A 5 17.07 -4.21 2.31
C SER A 5 17.67 -5.35 1.48
N ALA A 6 17.79 -6.53 2.07
CA ALA A 6 18.22 -7.72 1.36
C ALA A 6 17.07 -8.28 0.50
N ALA A 7 17.39 -8.78 -0.69
CA ALA A 7 16.41 -9.30 -1.64
C ALA A 7 16.21 -10.82 -1.53
N GLY A 8 15.12 -11.32 -2.11
CA GLY A 8 14.84 -12.75 -2.25
C GLY A 8 14.55 -13.44 -0.91
N ILE A 9 15.23 -14.57 -0.66
CA ILE A 9 15.02 -15.40 0.54
C ILE A 9 15.42 -14.70 1.84
N PHE A 10 16.16 -13.60 1.76
CA PHE A 10 16.60 -12.80 2.90
C PHE A 10 15.58 -11.70 3.27
N PHE A 11 14.31 -11.89 2.91
CA PHE A 11 13.24 -10.96 3.23
C PHE A 11 13.22 -10.64 4.74
N GLY A 12 13.27 -9.34 5.06
CA GLY A 12 13.36 -8.84 6.45
C GLY A 12 14.78 -8.63 6.97
N ALA A 13 15.82 -9.06 6.22
CA ALA A 13 17.21 -8.78 6.56
C ALA A 13 17.71 -7.47 5.91
N SER A 14 18.80 -6.94 6.45
CA SER A 14 19.47 -5.74 5.95
C SER A 14 20.96 -6.03 5.72
N VAL A 15 21.48 -5.48 4.62
CA VAL A 15 22.91 -5.45 4.30
C VAL A 15 23.49 -4.17 4.90
N LEU A 16 24.60 -4.32 5.65
CA LEU A 16 25.27 -3.23 6.37
C LEU A 16 24.33 -2.43 7.28
N PRO A 17 23.64 -3.08 8.24
CA PRO A 17 22.81 -2.36 9.20
C PRO A 17 23.70 -1.47 10.08
N THR A 18 23.18 -0.31 10.46
CA THR A 18 23.85 0.58 11.42
C THR A 18 23.75 0.04 12.85
N GLU A 19 22.77 -0.81 13.12
CA GLU A 19 22.52 -1.38 14.45
C GLU A 19 21.82 -2.74 14.33
N ILE A 20 22.19 -3.69 15.19
CA ILE A 20 21.50 -4.97 15.36
C ILE A 20 20.99 -5.03 16.79
N VAL A 21 19.66 -5.10 16.93
CA VAL A 21 18.97 -5.19 18.22
C VAL A 21 17.98 -6.34 18.21
N SER A 22 17.54 -6.75 19.39
CA SER A 22 16.49 -7.76 19.52
C SER A 22 15.16 -7.24 18.95
N THR A 23 14.31 -8.17 18.51
CA THR A 23 12.95 -7.84 18.05
C THR A 23 12.13 -7.10 19.13
N ALA A 24 12.33 -7.45 20.41
CA ALA A 24 11.69 -6.76 21.53
C ALA A 24 12.08 -5.28 21.60
N GLU A 25 13.37 -4.97 21.36
CA GLU A 25 13.85 -3.58 21.33
C GLU A 25 13.31 -2.83 20.10
N VAL A 26 13.15 -3.48 18.95
CA VAL A 26 12.47 -2.88 17.78
C VAL A 26 11.04 -2.47 18.15
N TYR A 27 10.27 -3.36 18.77
CA TYR A 27 8.88 -3.05 19.13
C TYR A 27 8.78 -1.96 20.21
N ARG A 28 9.68 -1.97 21.19
CA ARG A 28 9.77 -0.89 22.19
C ARG A 28 9.96 0.48 21.53
N ARG A 29 10.74 0.56 20.45
CA ARG A 29 11.02 1.81 19.73
C ARG A 29 9.88 2.29 18.81
N VAL A 30 8.98 1.42 18.37
CA VAL A 30 7.82 1.84 17.54
C VAL A 30 6.60 2.17 18.36
N TYR A 31 6.41 1.55 19.53
CA TYR A 31 5.23 1.76 20.35
C TYR A 31 5.26 3.08 21.12
N LYS A 32 4.19 3.85 20.96
CA LYS A 32 4.00 5.15 21.61
C LYS A 32 3.98 5.06 23.15
N GLU A 33 3.49 3.95 23.70
CA GLU A 33 3.43 3.74 25.16
C GLU A 33 4.81 3.69 25.83
N TYR A 34 5.86 3.31 25.10
CA TYR A 34 7.25 3.30 25.59
C TYR A 34 8.04 4.54 25.15
N GLY A 35 7.36 5.59 24.68
CA GLY A 35 7.99 6.79 24.09
C GLY A 35 8.57 6.56 22.70
N GLY A 36 8.26 5.43 22.07
CA GLY A 36 8.61 5.13 20.68
C GLY A 36 7.73 5.89 19.69
N ARG A 37 8.14 5.88 18.42
CA ARG A 37 7.39 6.49 17.32
C ARG A 37 7.70 5.77 16.02
N LEU A 38 6.65 5.59 15.22
CA LEU A 38 6.75 5.14 13.84
C LEU A 38 5.92 6.09 13.00
N ASP A 39 6.55 6.91 12.16
CA ASP A 39 5.83 7.89 11.35
C ASP A 39 5.05 7.22 10.23
N CYS A 40 5.67 6.25 9.57
CA CYS A 40 5.11 5.57 8.41
C CYS A 40 5.48 4.09 8.41
N VAL A 41 4.55 3.25 7.94
CA VAL A 41 4.79 1.84 7.63
C VAL A 41 4.42 1.55 6.17
N VAL A 42 5.26 0.77 5.49
CA VAL A 42 4.97 0.24 4.15
C VAL A 42 4.93 -1.27 4.22
N VAL A 43 3.76 -1.87 4.00
CA VAL A 43 3.51 -3.32 4.19
C VAL A 43 2.62 -3.87 3.10
N GLY A 44 2.69 -5.18 2.88
CA GLY A 44 1.83 -5.88 1.90
C GLY A 44 0.43 -6.20 2.43
N GLY A 45 -0.36 -6.84 1.57
CA GLY A 45 -1.69 -7.35 1.90
C GLY A 45 -2.21 -8.38 0.90
N LEU A 46 -3.07 -9.29 1.38
CA LEU A 46 -3.72 -10.34 0.59
C LEU A 46 -5.10 -9.91 0.06
N GLU A 47 -5.87 -9.19 0.86
CA GLU A 47 -7.17 -8.65 0.45
C GLU A 47 -7.37 -7.28 1.08
N VAL A 48 -8.11 -6.41 0.39
CA VAL A 48 -8.61 -5.13 0.90
C VAL A 48 -10.11 -5.11 0.70
N ASP A 49 -10.88 -4.61 1.68
CA ASP A 49 -12.32 -4.47 1.53
C ASP A 49 -12.85 -3.03 1.49
N GLU A 50 -14.17 -2.89 1.28
CA GLU A 50 -14.87 -1.61 1.14
C GLU A 50 -14.66 -0.68 2.34
N THR A 51 -14.44 -1.24 3.53
CA THR A 51 -14.19 -0.48 4.75
C THR A 51 -12.74 -0.02 4.88
N GLY A 52 -11.87 -0.44 3.96
CA GLY A 52 -10.42 -0.28 4.03
C GLY A 52 -9.74 -1.29 4.95
N SER A 53 -10.44 -2.34 5.38
CA SER A 53 -9.82 -3.38 6.20
C SER A 53 -8.92 -4.27 5.34
N VAL A 54 -7.84 -4.78 5.92
CA VAL A 54 -6.83 -5.58 5.21
C VAL A 54 -6.68 -6.94 5.87
N ASN A 55 -6.66 -7.99 5.03
CA ASN A 55 -6.23 -9.33 5.38
C ASN A 55 -4.80 -9.55 4.89
N VAL A 56 -3.93 -10.08 5.75
CA VAL A 56 -2.52 -10.37 5.39
C VAL A 56 -2.12 -11.82 5.55
N ALA A 57 -2.93 -12.64 6.22
CA ALA A 57 -2.52 -13.97 6.63
C ALA A 57 -3.42 -15.08 6.07
N ALA A 58 -4.75 -14.88 6.11
CA ALA A 58 -5.71 -15.91 5.76
C ALA A 58 -5.78 -16.08 4.24
N ARG A 59 -5.68 -17.33 3.79
CA ARG A 59 -5.84 -17.74 2.39
C ARG A 59 -7.01 -18.70 2.26
N LYS A 60 -7.58 -18.78 1.06
CA LYS A 60 -8.62 -19.77 0.72
C LYS A 60 -8.04 -21.09 0.20
N ASP A 61 -6.70 -21.19 0.10
CA ASP A 61 -6.00 -22.37 -0.40
C ASP A 61 -5.57 -23.32 0.74
N PRO A 62 -5.13 -24.55 0.44
CA PRO A 62 -4.74 -25.54 1.46
C PRO A 62 -3.51 -25.17 2.29
N LEU A 63 -2.69 -24.21 1.85
CA LEU A 63 -1.60 -23.67 2.66
C LEU A 63 -2.14 -22.72 3.74
N GLY A 64 -3.37 -22.22 3.57
CA GLY A 64 -4.34 -21.77 4.57
C GLY A 64 -4.02 -20.47 5.32
N TYR A 65 -2.77 -20.31 5.75
CA TYR A 65 -2.37 -19.26 6.66
C TYR A 65 -0.86 -19.01 6.64
N VAL A 66 -0.43 -17.77 6.42
CA VAL A 66 1.01 -17.39 6.48
C VAL A 66 1.39 -16.78 7.84
N GLY A 67 0.40 -16.36 8.62
CA GLY A 67 0.62 -15.58 9.84
C GLY A 67 0.82 -14.09 9.55
N PRO A 68 0.37 -13.18 10.44
CA PRO A 68 0.51 -11.73 10.24
C PRO A 68 1.89 -11.19 10.60
N GLY A 69 2.73 -11.97 11.30
CA GLY A 69 4.00 -11.47 11.84
C GLY A 69 3.78 -10.21 12.68
N GLY A 70 4.64 -9.20 12.49
CA GLY A 70 4.53 -7.89 13.15
C GLY A 70 3.53 -6.91 12.57
N PHE A 71 2.71 -7.33 11.60
CA PHE A 71 1.87 -6.42 10.81
C PHE A 71 0.96 -5.55 11.67
N MET A 72 0.28 -6.16 12.65
CA MET A 72 -0.65 -5.44 13.53
C MET A 72 0.09 -4.43 14.41
N ASP A 73 1.23 -4.81 14.96
CA ASP A 73 2.04 -3.96 15.82
C ASP A 73 2.52 -2.71 15.09
N LEU A 74 3.03 -2.89 13.86
CA LEU A 74 3.52 -1.80 13.02
C LEU A 74 2.38 -0.87 12.55
N THR A 75 1.28 -1.44 12.06
CA THR A 75 0.15 -0.65 11.53
C THR A 75 -0.63 0.06 12.64
N ASN A 76 -0.68 -0.49 13.86
CA ASN A 76 -1.24 0.20 15.02
C ASN A 76 -0.34 1.34 15.49
N ALA A 77 0.98 1.16 15.48
CA ALA A 77 1.94 2.18 15.89
C ALA A 77 2.03 3.36 14.90
N ALA A 78 1.98 3.08 13.59
CA ALA A 78 2.26 4.06 12.54
C ALA A 78 1.19 5.15 12.38
N ASP A 79 1.59 6.40 12.17
CA ASP A 79 0.64 7.49 11.85
C ASP A 79 0.16 7.45 10.38
N VAL A 80 1.02 6.98 9.49
CA VAL A 80 0.73 6.75 8.08
C VAL A 80 0.93 5.27 7.73
N CYS A 81 -0.08 4.66 7.12
CA CYS A 81 -0.03 3.29 6.62
C CYS A 81 -0.07 3.28 5.09
N ILE A 82 0.94 2.71 4.44
CA ILE A 82 0.98 2.51 2.99
C ILE A 82 0.96 1.01 2.72
N PHE A 83 -0.16 0.53 2.17
CA PHE A 83 -0.34 -0.86 1.79
C PHE A 83 0.08 -1.05 0.33
N ALA A 84 1.24 -1.68 0.12
CA ALA A 84 1.72 -2.07 -1.21
C ALA A 84 1.02 -3.38 -1.62
N VAL A 85 -0.08 -3.27 -2.33
CA VAL A 85 -0.96 -4.40 -2.67
C VAL A 85 -1.17 -4.49 -4.17
N ALA A 86 -1.03 -5.69 -4.74
CA ALA A 86 -1.47 -5.89 -6.11
C ALA A 86 -2.99 -5.67 -6.19
N PHE A 87 -3.48 -4.98 -7.24
CA PHE A 87 -4.93 -4.85 -7.47
C PHE A 87 -5.56 -6.22 -7.73
N ALA A 88 -4.85 -7.07 -8.47
CA ALA A 88 -5.23 -8.44 -8.75
C ALA A 88 -4.01 -9.38 -8.76
N THR A 89 -4.25 -10.66 -8.50
CA THR A 89 -3.27 -11.73 -8.71
C THR A 89 -3.31 -12.23 -10.15
N ARG A 90 -2.17 -12.67 -10.70
CA ARG A 90 -2.05 -13.21 -12.06
C ARG A 90 -2.44 -12.22 -13.18
N ALA A 91 -2.52 -10.93 -12.88
CA ALA A 91 -2.67 -9.89 -13.88
C ALA A 91 -1.47 -9.89 -14.84
N LYS A 92 -1.72 -9.59 -16.13
CA LYS A 92 -0.67 -9.44 -17.15
C LYS A 92 -0.64 -7.99 -17.59
N LEU A 93 0.51 -7.36 -17.40
CA LEU A 93 0.73 -5.94 -17.61
C LEU A 93 2.06 -5.76 -18.33
N THR A 94 2.16 -4.74 -19.18
CA THR A 94 3.45 -4.25 -19.69
C THR A 94 3.63 -2.79 -19.30
N ILE A 95 4.89 -2.41 -19.07
CA ILE A 95 5.28 -1.02 -18.87
C ILE A 95 6.24 -0.66 -20.00
N GLU A 96 5.80 0.19 -20.91
CA GLU A 96 6.58 0.62 -22.07
C GLU A 96 6.45 2.14 -22.22
N GLY A 97 7.58 2.84 -22.33
CA GLY A 97 7.57 4.30 -22.46
C GLY A 97 6.89 5.06 -21.31
N GLY A 98 6.88 4.48 -20.09
CA GLY A 98 6.21 5.07 -18.92
C GLY A 98 4.67 4.89 -18.92
N LEU A 99 4.13 4.10 -19.85
CA LEU A 99 2.72 3.75 -19.94
C LEU A 99 2.50 2.31 -19.48
N VAL A 100 1.47 2.10 -18.66
CA VAL A 100 0.99 0.79 -18.24
C VAL A 100 -0.07 0.31 -19.23
N THR A 101 0.10 -0.88 -19.80
CA THR A 101 -0.93 -1.55 -20.58
C THR A 101 -1.45 -2.77 -19.83
N VAL A 102 -2.76 -2.86 -19.65
CA VAL A 102 -3.44 -4.01 -19.02
C VAL A 102 -3.88 -5.00 -20.09
N HIS A 103 -3.27 -6.19 -20.10
CA HIS A 103 -3.60 -7.27 -21.05
C HIS A 103 -4.58 -8.28 -20.45
N ASP A 104 -4.42 -8.56 -19.16
CA ASP A 104 -5.28 -9.47 -18.38
C ASP A 104 -5.42 -8.92 -16.97
N LYS A 105 -6.65 -8.78 -16.49
CA LYS A 105 -6.96 -8.24 -15.17
C LYS A 105 -6.69 -9.24 -14.05
N GLY A 106 -6.63 -10.54 -14.33
CA GLY A 106 -6.43 -11.57 -13.32
C GLY A 106 -7.54 -11.63 -12.26
N THR A 107 -7.21 -12.10 -11.06
CA THR A 107 -8.17 -12.26 -9.94
C THR A 107 -8.03 -11.11 -8.95
N CYS A 108 -9.06 -10.27 -8.86
CA CYS A 108 -9.11 -9.08 -8.02
C CYS A 108 -8.90 -9.39 -6.53
N LYS A 109 -8.12 -8.54 -5.83
CA LYS A 109 -7.85 -8.59 -4.39
C LYS A 109 -8.63 -7.53 -3.59
N PHE A 110 -9.39 -6.69 -4.27
CA PHE A 110 -10.26 -5.67 -3.69
C PHE A 110 -11.68 -6.26 -3.64
N VAL A 111 -12.09 -6.72 -2.47
CA VAL A 111 -13.24 -7.62 -2.25
C VAL A 111 -14.32 -6.95 -1.40
N PRO A 112 -15.59 -7.39 -1.47
CA PRO A 112 -16.65 -6.79 -0.62
C PRO A 112 -16.33 -6.88 0.89
N LYS A 113 -15.69 -7.97 1.30
CA LYS A 113 -15.32 -8.24 2.70
C LYS A 113 -14.09 -9.13 2.74
N VAL A 114 -13.10 -8.75 3.55
CA VAL A 114 -11.90 -9.57 3.73
C VAL A 114 -12.21 -10.85 4.51
N GLN A 115 -11.41 -11.90 4.28
CA GLN A 115 -11.54 -13.16 5.01
C GLN A 115 -11.29 -12.98 6.52
N GLU A 116 -10.25 -12.23 6.89
CA GLU A 116 -9.91 -11.90 8.27
C GLU A 116 -9.39 -10.46 8.38
N VAL A 117 -9.89 -9.73 9.38
CA VAL A 117 -9.48 -8.34 9.63
C VAL A 117 -8.20 -8.34 10.46
N HIS A 118 -7.07 -8.03 9.82
CA HIS A 118 -5.78 -7.83 10.48
C HIS A 118 -5.47 -6.34 10.66
N PHE A 119 -5.95 -5.52 9.73
CA PHE A 119 -6.02 -4.07 9.89
C PHE A 119 -7.46 -3.62 9.70
N SER A 120 -7.95 -2.75 10.59
CA SER A 120 -9.32 -2.25 10.55
C SER A 120 -9.34 -0.80 10.06
N GLY A 121 -9.85 -0.59 8.85
CA GLY A 121 -10.02 0.75 8.28
C GLY A 121 -10.86 1.68 9.17
N PRO A 122 -12.02 1.23 9.70
CA PRO A 122 -12.82 2.05 10.61
C PRO A 122 -12.07 2.52 11.86
N LYS A 123 -11.27 1.64 12.48
CA LYS A 123 -10.46 2.02 13.65
C LYS A 123 -9.35 3.01 13.27
N ALA A 124 -8.74 2.84 12.10
CA ALA A 124 -7.70 3.74 11.62
C ALA A 124 -8.23 5.16 11.35
N LEU A 125 -9.41 5.27 10.71
CA LEU A 125 -10.10 6.55 10.51
C LEU A 125 -10.43 7.22 11.85
N ALA A 126 -10.98 6.47 12.80
CA ALA A 126 -11.30 7.00 14.14
C ALA A 126 -10.04 7.48 14.89
N ALA A 127 -8.89 6.84 14.64
CA ALA A 127 -7.60 7.23 15.19
C ALA A 127 -6.91 8.37 14.42
N GLY A 128 -7.53 8.92 13.36
CA GLY A 128 -6.96 9.99 12.55
C GLY A 128 -5.76 9.58 11.70
N LYS A 129 -5.56 8.28 11.46
CA LYS A 129 -4.46 7.77 10.63
C LYS A 129 -4.69 8.08 9.16
N LYS A 130 -3.60 8.28 8.41
CA LYS A 130 -3.65 8.33 6.95
C LYS A 130 -3.36 6.95 6.39
N CYS A 131 -4.20 6.45 5.48
CA CYS A 131 -4.03 5.12 4.93
C CYS A 131 -4.14 5.14 3.41
N PHE A 132 -3.14 4.57 2.75
CA PHE A 132 -3.04 4.50 1.30
C PHE A 132 -2.92 3.04 0.85
N TYR A 133 -3.54 2.69 -0.26
CA TYR A 133 -3.38 1.41 -0.93
C TYR A 133 -2.76 1.68 -2.28
N VAL A 134 -1.52 1.24 -2.48
CA VAL A 134 -0.75 1.50 -3.69
C VAL A 134 -0.63 0.21 -4.48
N THR A 135 -1.02 0.27 -5.75
CA THR A 135 -1.09 -0.86 -6.65
C THR A 135 -0.25 -0.61 -7.91
N HIS A 136 -0.21 -1.59 -8.81
CA HIS A 136 0.38 -1.44 -10.15
C HIS A 136 -0.50 -0.63 -11.12
N LEU A 137 -1.71 -0.24 -10.73
CA LEU A 137 -2.64 0.57 -11.55
C LEU A 137 -2.73 2.02 -11.09
N GLY A 138 -2.33 2.32 -9.86
CA GLY A 138 -2.58 3.59 -9.21
C GLY A 138 -2.64 3.48 -7.70
N ALA A 139 -3.10 4.55 -7.05
CA ALA A 139 -3.20 4.63 -5.61
C ALA A 139 -4.62 5.00 -5.14
N PHE A 140 -4.96 4.53 -3.95
CA PHE A 140 -6.22 4.78 -3.26
C PHE A 140 -5.94 5.33 -1.87
N GLU A 141 -6.89 6.10 -1.33
CA GLU A 141 -6.86 6.61 0.04
C GLU A 141 -8.11 6.13 0.80
N LEU A 142 -7.93 5.74 2.06
CA LEU A 142 -9.04 5.48 2.95
C LEU A 142 -9.66 6.81 3.39
N THR A 143 -10.92 7.03 3.03
CA THR A 143 -11.67 8.22 3.46
C THR A 143 -12.95 7.82 4.19
N ALA A 144 -13.67 8.80 4.74
CA ALA A 144 -15.00 8.57 5.31
C ALA A 144 -16.02 8.01 4.29
N LYS A 145 -15.75 8.10 2.98
CA LYS A 145 -16.58 7.52 1.91
C LYS A 145 -16.18 6.09 1.55
N GLY A 146 -15.14 5.54 2.19
CA GLY A 146 -14.51 4.26 1.85
C GLY A 146 -13.20 4.43 1.08
N VAL A 147 -12.74 3.33 0.49
CA VAL A 147 -11.50 3.31 -0.31
C VAL A 147 -11.71 4.12 -1.59
N THR A 148 -11.02 5.26 -1.68
CA THR A 148 -11.21 6.28 -2.71
C THR A 148 -10.05 6.26 -3.70
N LEU A 149 -10.32 6.12 -4.99
CA LEU A 149 -9.30 6.20 -6.04
C LEU A 149 -8.77 7.64 -6.13
N VAL A 150 -7.48 7.84 -5.87
CA VAL A 150 -6.87 9.18 -5.87
C VAL A 150 -6.11 9.47 -7.16
N CYS A 151 -5.43 8.47 -7.71
CA CYS A 151 -4.74 8.60 -8.98
C CYS A 151 -4.55 7.25 -9.68
N VAL A 152 -4.36 7.30 -10.99
CA VAL A 152 -3.95 6.17 -11.82
C VAL A 152 -2.61 6.41 -12.49
N PHE A 153 -1.96 5.33 -12.88
CA PHE A 153 -0.75 5.37 -13.70
C PHE A 153 -1.08 5.68 -15.17
N PRO A 154 -0.20 6.35 -15.93
CA PRO A 154 -0.42 6.58 -17.36
C PRO A 154 -0.73 5.29 -18.11
N GLY A 155 -1.71 5.34 -19.02
CA GLY A 155 -2.18 4.18 -19.78
C GLY A 155 -3.29 3.36 -19.09
N VAL A 156 -3.50 3.54 -17.78
CA VAL A 156 -4.60 2.92 -17.04
C VAL A 156 -5.88 3.74 -17.20
N ASP A 157 -6.96 3.11 -17.62
CA ASP A 157 -8.29 3.71 -17.64
C ASP A 157 -8.97 3.56 -16.26
N PRO A 158 -9.31 4.67 -15.54
CA PRO A 158 -9.85 4.56 -14.19
C PRO A 158 -11.19 3.83 -14.12
N LEU A 159 -12.02 3.87 -15.16
CA LEU A 159 -13.30 3.16 -15.16
C LEU A 159 -13.08 1.68 -15.50
N ARG A 160 -12.53 1.41 -16.68
CA ARG A 160 -12.39 0.05 -17.23
C ARG A 160 -11.43 -0.80 -16.41
N ASP A 161 -10.27 -0.27 -16.05
CA ASP A 161 -9.18 -1.06 -15.46
C ASP A 161 -9.23 -1.11 -13.94
N VAL A 162 -9.96 -0.18 -13.30
CA VAL A 162 -10.04 -0.10 -11.85
C VAL A 162 -11.46 -0.28 -11.33
N VAL A 163 -12.39 0.64 -11.64
CA VAL A 163 -13.74 0.63 -11.05
C VAL A 163 -14.52 -0.62 -11.45
N GLU A 164 -14.59 -0.94 -12.75
CA GLU A 164 -15.31 -2.11 -13.25
C GLU A 164 -14.58 -3.44 -12.97
N ALA A 165 -13.27 -3.38 -12.71
CA ALA A 165 -12.45 -4.53 -12.40
C ALA A 165 -12.43 -4.90 -10.90
N SER A 166 -12.97 -4.03 -10.03
CA SER A 166 -13.04 -4.26 -8.60
C SER A 166 -14.26 -5.12 -8.25
N LEU A 167 -14.13 -5.98 -7.23
CA LEU A 167 -15.29 -6.70 -6.66
C LEU A 167 -15.97 -5.88 -5.57
N MET A 168 -15.39 -4.76 -5.17
CA MET A 168 -15.86 -3.91 -4.09
C MET A 168 -16.20 -2.52 -4.64
N LYS A 169 -17.06 -1.77 -3.96
CA LYS A 169 -17.35 -0.40 -4.36
C LYS A 169 -16.14 0.50 -4.12
N ILE A 170 -15.58 1.05 -5.20
CA ILE A 170 -14.54 2.09 -5.15
C ILE A 170 -15.20 3.48 -5.07
N ALA A 171 -14.80 4.27 -4.09
CA ALA A 171 -15.18 5.67 -4.02
C ALA A 171 -14.35 6.50 -5.03
N LEU A 172 -14.95 7.57 -5.53
CA LEU A 172 -14.35 8.45 -6.54
C LEU A 172 -14.21 9.88 -6.00
N PRO A 173 -13.28 10.66 -6.56
CA PRO A 173 -13.15 12.08 -6.21
C PRO A 173 -14.39 12.86 -6.64
N VAL A 174 -14.49 14.10 -6.16
CA VAL A 174 -15.52 15.05 -6.62
C VAL A 174 -15.31 15.29 -8.12
N GLY A 175 -16.33 15.03 -8.93
CA GLY A 175 -16.23 15.01 -10.40
C GLY A 175 -16.16 13.61 -11.01
N GLY A 176 -16.15 12.55 -10.19
CA GLY A 176 -16.23 11.16 -10.66
C GLY A 176 -14.94 10.68 -11.34
N VAL A 177 -15.08 9.75 -12.29
CA VAL A 177 -13.96 9.11 -13.00
C VAL A 177 -13.08 10.15 -13.72
N GLY A 178 -13.69 11.17 -14.33
CA GLY A 178 -12.96 12.21 -15.07
C GLY A 178 -12.12 13.14 -14.19
N ALA A 179 -12.31 13.11 -12.86
CA ALA A 179 -11.52 13.86 -11.90
C ALA A 179 -10.38 13.06 -11.27
N VAL A 180 -10.22 11.78 -11.64
CA VAL A 180 -9.10 10.96 -11.18
C VAL A 180 -7.80 11.44 -11.84
N ALA A 181 -6.81 11.81 -11.03
CA ALA A 181 -5.55 12.30 -11.53
C ALA A 181 -4.75 11.18 -12.21
N VAL A 182 -4.08 11.50 -13.32
CA VAL A 182 -3.07 10.63 -13.91
C VAL A 182 -1.71 11.12 -13.41
N VAL A 183 -0.91 10.24 -12.80
CA VAL A 183 0.43 10.61 -12.33
C VAL A 183 1.38 10.83 -13.51
N GLN A 184 2.50 11.48 -13.25
CA GLN A 184 3.53 11.72 -14.25
C GLN A 184 4.20 10.39 -14.68
N PRO A 185 4.51 10.17 -15.97
CA PRO A 185 5.13 8.92 -16.47
C PRO A 185 6.42 8.49 -15.77
N GLU A 186 7.18 9.45 -15.23
CA GLU A 186 8.41 9.26 -14.47
C GLU A 186 8.19 8.41 -13.20
N VAL A 187 6.99 8.45 -12.62
CA VAL A 187 6.60 7.64 -11.46
C VAL A 187 6.55 6.14 -11.82
N VAL A 188 6.27 5.82 -13.09
CA VAL A 188 6.08 4.45 -13.58
C VAL A 188 7.34 3.95 -14.29
N GLY A 189 7.90 4.75 -15.19
CA GLY A 189 9.06 4.39 -16.01
C GLY A 189 10.41 4.59 -15.31
N GLY A 190 10.44 5.23 -14.14
CA GLY A 190 11.67 5.51 -13.40
C GLY A 190 12.58 6.58 -14.02
N VAL A 191 12.31 6.98 -15.26
CA VAL A 191 13.03 8.06 -15.96
C VAL A 191 12.84 9.35 -15.18
N GLY A 192 13.92 10.02 -14.74
CA GLY A 192 13.83 11.26 -13.96
C GLY A 192 13.33 11.08 -12.51
N PHE A 193 13.18 9.85 -12.03
CA PHE A 193 12.68 9.57 -10.68
C PHE A 193 13.60 10.14 -9.58
N GLU A 194 14.92 10.17 -9.80
CA GLU A 194 15.87 10.78 -8.84
C GLU A 194 15.58 12.26 -8.60
N ALA A 195 15.33 13.03 -9.66
CA ALA A 195 14.98 14.45 -9.54
C ALA A 195 13.61 14.65 -8.86
N LEU A 196 12.65 13.76 -9.12
CA LEU A 196 11.37 13.74 -8.43
C LEU A 196 11.54 13.44 -6.93
N LEU A 197 12.36 12.45 -6.59
CA LEU A 197 12.65 12.06 -5.22
C LEU A 197 13.36 13.20 -4.47
N GLU A 198 14.37 13.83 -5.07
CA GLU A 198 15.03 15.00 -4.48
C GLU A 198 14.04 16.14 -4.23
N LYS A 199 13.14 16.42 -5.17
CA LYS A 199 12.11 17.46 -5.00
C LYS A 199 11.13 17.10 -3.87
N ALA A 200 10.72 15.83 -3.76
CA ALA A 200 9.83 15.36 -2.71
C ALA A 200 10.50 15.43 -1.33
N LEU A 201 11.77 15.02 -1.23
CA LEU A 201 12.58 15.06 -0.01
C LEU A 201 12.97 16.49 0.42
N ARG A 202 12.90 17.49 -0.49
CA ARG A 202 13.08 18.92 -0.15
C ARG A 202 11.76 19.61 0.20
N GLY A 203 10.62 18.94 0.04
CA GLY A 203 9.29 19.45 0.40
C GLY A 203 8.92 19.17 1.86
N PRO A 204 7.63 19.29 2.25
CA PRO A 204 7.18 19.06 3.64
C PRO A 204 7.42 17.63 4.18
N LEU A 205 7.88 16.69 3.35
CA LEU A 205 8.40 15.39 3.78
C LEU A 205 9.78 15.49 4.45
N ALA A 206 10.54 16.56 4.24
CA ALA A 206 11.80 16.84 4.96
C ALA A 206 11.58 17.28 6.42
N ALA A 207 10.33 17.61 6.78
CA ALA A 207 9.93 18.08 8.10
C ALA A 207 9.24 16.99 8.96
N LEU A 208 9.16 15.77 8.43
CA LEU A 208 8.87 14.53 9.17
C LEU A 208 10.19 13.87 9.56
#